data_AF-A0A9Q0ULV3-F1
#
_entry.id   AF-A0A9Q0ULV3-F1
#
_cell.length_a   1.000
_cell.length_b   1.000
_cell.length_c   1.000
_cell.angle_alpha   90.00
_cell.angle_beta   90.00
_cell.angle_gamma   90.00
#
_symmetry.space_group_name_H-M   'P 1'
#
loop_
_entity.id
_entity.type
_entity.pdbx_description
1 polymer ?
#
loop_
_entity_poly.entity_id
_entity_poly.type
_entity_poly.pdbx_seq_one_letter_code
_entity_poly.pdbx_strand_id
1 'polypeptide(L)'
;MPDVAADSAASASGGALVPFVPDTEIAVVYPLHHGLKPPITRVSISWARGNNLRVSLLRNPPYNSDSDGEIGGKVVEVNLDSGAADVRESVQWRRIAYGSVTPFALLQSRKNSASSLSKLQSSPSPFHLDWWEHVMEYSKDIKELLGNPKSNYDPLIEDPKEVLKKGEEPTSLKAAWELMEMFYADKLCQSWLPERLVDWLADYDCLLSGDQPTVHSKLVEFQGTLVTLQVIEDDPKYWEVISSALAIGWLEIVVKLLRLHGSYQLDQLGHRETENGLVETVAVLISMMPRFRPELKNGKLGECFEAKPDFMKAWEKWREQITKLDSSAFWVPCHHRQTREGLKNLIQIMLGNTKILCTATAHWIELYISHFLFIRPFTAGLEGMYNLAQKCVQMKPMSSPHKLLRLIIGIIGENTEVVLAECSRGFGPWMVAHAIELLTARSDQADILLHKEHDDIGGISMEELHRLVYAQVLTSHFLTWQIAPVYLTSCMKQGMSLLEFLLYRQPAQHNQLLLKNLEICRLYELDHVSSNIMKVYEILKRILDFIYQMNTPSLVSLSSANSLPVAFVDSET
;
A
#
# COMPACT_ATOMS: atom_id res chain seq x y z
N MET A 1 -0.84 -50.48 -20.61
CA MET A 1 -1.51 -51.28 -19.56
C MET A 1 -1.26 -52.75 -19.85
N PRO A 2 -1.06 -53.62 -18.86
CA PRO A 2 -0.87 -53.45 -17.41
C PRO A 2 0.60 -53.80 -17.02
N ASP A 3 1.01 -54.03 -15.78
CA ASP A 3 0.92 -53.34 -14.50
C ASP A 3 1.77 -54.18 -13.51
N VAL A 4 2.25 -53.56 -12.43
CA VAL A 4 2.86 -54.16 -11.21
C VAL A 4 4.34 -54.62 -11.23
N ALA A 5 5.23 -53.84 -10.59
CA ALA A 5 5.88 -54.18 -9.30
C ALA A 5 6.91 -53.12 -8.87
N ALA A 6 7.07 -52.98 -7.55
CA ALA A 6 7.80 -51.97 -6.78
C ALA A 6 9.31 -51.84 -7.06
N ASP A 7 9.87 -50.61 -6.92
CA ASP A 7 10.75 -50.26 -5.79
C ASP A 7 11.20 -48.78 -5.76
N SER A 8 11.05 -48.20 -4.57
CA SER A 8 11.89 -47.20 -3.87
C SER A 8 12.48 -45.92 -4.52
N ALA A 9 12.25 -44.82 -3.78
CA ALA A 9 13.18 -43.72 -3.43
C ALA A 9 13.43 -42.57 -4.43
N ALA A 10 12.96 -41.36 -4.07
CA ALA A 10 13.81 -40.28 -3.55
C ALA A 10 13.12 -38.89 -3.61
N SER A 11 12.80 -38.40 -2.42
CA SER A 11 12.75 -37.00 -1.95
C SER A 11 13.07 -35.84 -2.93
N ALA A 12 12.16 -34.87 -2.98
CA ALA A 12 12.48 -33.45 -3.07
C ALA A 12 11.45 -32.62 -2.27
N SER A 13 11.52 -32.73 -0.94
CA SER A 13 10.83 -31.84 -0.01
C SER A 13 11.69 -30.57 0.18
N GLY A 14 11.32 -29.50 -0.51
CA GLY A 14 11.94 -28.18 -0.34
C GLY A 14 11.21 -27.32 0.70
N GLY A 15 11.85 -27.10 1.85
CA GLY A 15 11.95 -25.74 2.39
C GLY A 15 10.99 -25.23 3.48
N ALA A 16 10.25 -26.08 4.21
CA ALA A 16 9.56 -25.64 5.42
C ALA A 16 10.01 -26.48 6.62
N LEU A 17 10.92 -25.92 7.43
CA LEU A 17 11.46 -26.57 8.64
C LEU A 17 11.10 -25.78 9.91
N VAL A 18 9.80 -25.59 10.14
CA VAL A 18 9.23 -25.44 11.49
C VAL A 18 7.83 -26.08 11.42
N PRO A 19 7.44 -26.96 12.36
CA PRO A 19 6.04 -27.33 12.50
C PRO A 19 5.27 -26.08 12.94
N PHE A 20 4.46 -25.53 12.05
CA PHE A 20 3.48 -24.52 12.37
C PHE A 20 2.43 -25.17 13.29
N VAL A 21 2.49 -24.85 14.59
CA VAL A 21 1.33 -25.01 15.45
C VAL A 21 0.56 -23.69 15.31
N PRO A 22 -0.65 -23.69 14.75
CA PRO A 22 -1.48 -22.49 14.78
C PRO A 22 -1.71 -22.13 16.25
N ASP A 23 -1.23 -20.96 16.66
CA ASP A 23 -1.71 -20.33 17.88
C ASP A 23 -3.22 -20.24 17.72
N THR A 24 -3.92 -21.02 18.52
CA THR A 24 -5.38 -21.02 18.56
C THR A 24 -5.81 -19.61 18.97
N GLU A 25 -6.86 -19.07 18.34
CA GLU A 25 -7.45 -17.73 18.59
C GLU A 25 -8.01 -17.54 20.02
N ILE A 26 -7.55 -18.34 20.97
CA ILE A 26 -7.99 -18.37 22.35
C ILE A 26 -6.98 -17.54 23.13
N ALA A 27 -7.41 -16.37 23.62
CA ALA A 27 -6.63 -15.57 24.55
C ALA A 27 -6.06 -16.47 25.65
N VAL A 28 -4.72 -16.54 25.75
CA VAL A 28 -4.07 -17.46 26.67
C VAL A 28 -4.29 -16.94 28.09
N VAL A 29 -5.00 -17.72 28.90
CA VAL A 29 -5.31 -17.38 30.29
C VAL A 29 -4.39 -18.18 31.21
N TYR A 30 -3.48 -17.49 31.90
CA TYR A 30 -2.64 -18.08 32.94
C TYR A 30 -3.29 -17.87 34.32
N PRO A 31 -3.57 -18.93 35.09
CA PRO A 31 -3.96 -18.79 36.49
C PRO A 31 -2.75 -18.34 37.32
N LEU A 32 -2.97 -17.37 38.22
CA LEU A 32 -1.99 -16.93 39.22
C LEU A 32 -2.47 -17.36 40.59
N HIS A 33 -1.62 -18.03 41.36
CA HIS A 33 -1.88 -18.30 42.78
C HIS A 33 -1.10 -17.28 43.62
N HIS A 34 -1.72 -16.69 44.66
CA HIS A 34 -1.00 -15.77 45.56
C HIS A 34 -1.30 -16.03 47.04
N GLY A 35 -0.25 -15.98 47.87
CA GLY A 35 -0.37 -16.12 49.33
C GLY A 35 -0.68 -14.81 50.08
N LEU A 36 -1.07 -13.75 49.37
CA LEU A 36 -1.29 -12.41 49.96
C LEU A 36 -2.62 -12.33 50.71
N LYS A 37 -2.61 -11.70 51.90
CA LYS A 37 -3.80 -11.49 52.73
C LYS A 37 -4.70 -10.38 52.14
N PRO A 38 -6.04 -10.54 52.14
CA PRO A 38 -6.99 -9.52 51.66
C PRO A 38 -6.90 -8.18 52.41
N PRO A 39 -7.39 -7.07 51.82
CA PRO A 39 -8.03 -6.96 50.52
C PRO A 39 -7.03 -6.65 49.39
N ILE A 40 -7.05 -7.44 48.32
CA ILE A 40 -6.29 -7.13 47.09
C ILE A 40 -7.19 -7.37 45.90
N THR A 41 -7.87 -6.33 45.46
CA THR A 41 -8.45 -6.26 44.12
C THR A 41 -7.58 -5.33 43.30
N ARG A 42 -6.86 -5.87 42.32
CA ARG A 42 -5.97 -5.07 41.48
C ARG A 42 -6.08 -5.53 40.04
N VAL A 43 -6.36 -4.58 39.16
CA VAL A 43 -6.18 -4.72 37.72
C VAL A 43 -4.84 -4.07 37.37
N SER A 44 -3.99 -4.78 36.66
CA SER A 44 -2.79 -4.20 36.06
C SER A 44 -2.75 -4.49 34.58
N ILE A 45 -2.45 -3.46 33.80
CA ILE A 45 -2.25 -3.55 32.37
C ILE A 45 -0.78 -3.29 32.13
N SER A 46 -0.13 -4.21 31.41
CA SER A 46 1.28 -4.10 31.03
C SER A 46 1.46 -4.60 29.61
N TRP A 47 2.39 -4.01 28.87
CA TRP A 47 2.82 -4.56 27.59
C TRP A 47 3.60 -5.86 27.82
N ALA A 48 3.22 -6.92 27.11
CA ALA A 48 4.02 -8.14 26.97
C ALA A 48 4.95 -8.00 25.75
N ARG A 49 5.57 -9.11 25.32
CA ARG A 49 6.44 -9.11 24.13
C ARG A 49 5.60 -8.95 22.86
N GLY A 50 6.15 -8.24 21.87
CA GLY A 50 5.47 -7.97 20.61
C GLY A 50 4.24 -7.08 20.81
N ASN A 51 3.21 -7.30 19.99
CA ASN A 51 1.96 -6.55 20.06
C ASN A 51 0.98 -7.09 21.12
N ASN A 52 1.46 -7.83 22.12
CA ASN A 52 0.61 -8.42 23.14
C ASN A 52 0.41 -7.47 24.33
N LEU A 53 -0.83 -7.22 24.70
CA LEU A 53 -1.23 -6.58 25.94
C LEU A 53 -1.50 -7.64 27.00
N ARG A 54 -0.81 -7.55 28.13
CA ARG A 54 -1.04 -8.41 29.29
C ARG A 54 -1.94 -7.71 30.29
N VAL A 55 -3.12 -8.28 30.52
CA VAL A 55 -4.08 -7.83 31.53
C VAL A 55 -4.06 -8.83 32.69
N SER A 56 -3.63 -8.39 33.87
CA SER A 56 -3.64 -9.20 35.08
C SER A 56 -4.74 -8.74 36.02
N LEU A 57 -5.58 -9.68 36.45
CA LEU A 57 -6.69 -9.45 37.37
C LEU A 57 -6.49 -10.29 38.63
N LEU A 58 -6.27 -9.64 39.76
CA LEU A 58 -6.26 -10.27 41.09
C LEU A 58 -7.64 -10.07 41.72
N ARG A 59 -8.32 -11.15 42.11
CA ARG A 59 -9.68 -11.13 42.65
C ARG A 59 -9.68 -11.36 44.16
N ASN A 60 -10.65 -10.76 44.84
CA ASN A 60 -10.97 -11.14 46.23
C ASN A 60 -11.59 -12.55 46.28
N PRO A 61 -11.41 -13.28 47.39
CA PRO A 61 -12.16 -14.52 47.61
C PRO A 61 -13.67 -14.23 47.64
N PRO A 62 -14.51 -15.13 47.11
CA PRO A 62 -15.96 -14.99 47.20
C PRO A 62 -16.41 -14.99 48.67
N TYR A 63 -17.35 -14.12 49.02
CA TYR A 63 -17.78 -13.81 50.39
C TYR A 63 -18.38 -14.98 51.20
N ASN A 64 -18.47 -16.21 50.65
CA ASN A 64 -19.09 -17.37 51.29
C ASN A 64 -18.47 -18.70 50.82
N SER A 65 -17.20 -18.94 51.12
CA SER A 65 -16.65 -20.29 50.95
C SER A 65 -15.77 -20.67 52.15
N ASP A 66 -16.32 -21.51 53.03
CA ASP A 66 -15.58 -22.30 54.03
C ASP A 66 -14.76 -23.45 53.39
N SER A 67 -14.50 -23.38 52.08
CA SER A 67 -13.55 -24.26 51.41
C SER A 67 -12.20 -23.57 51.31
N ASP A 68 -11.13 -24.36 51.49
CA ASP A 68 -9.71 -24.10 51.17
C ASP A 68 -9.48 -23.73 49.68
N GLY A 69 -10.31 -22.83 49.14
CA GLY A 69 -10.35 -22.44 47.74
C GLY A 69 -9.20 -21.49 47.44
N GLU A 70 -8.34 -21.91 46.52
CA GLU A 70 -7.15 -21.18 46.09
C GLU A 70 -7.45 -19.71 45.78
N ILE A 71 -6.88 -18.83 46.60
CA ILE A 71 -6.91 -17.38 46.38
C ILE A 71 -6.01 -17.09 45.17
N GLY A 72 -6.60 -16.64 44.06
CA GLY A 72 -5.88 -16.49 42.80
C GLY A 72 -6.37 -15.38 41.89
N GLY A 73 -5.54 -15.04 40.90
CA GLY A 73 -5.80 -14.12 39.81
C GLY A 73 -5.76 -14.80 38.44
N LYS A 74 -6.06 -14.03 37.39
CA LYS A 74 -5.94 -14.46 36.00
C LYS A 74 -5.09 -13.44 35.25
N VAL A 75 -4.14 -13.93 34.45
CA VAL A 75 -3.44 -13.13 33.45
C VAL A 75 -3.96 -13.52 32.10
N VAL A 76 -4.41 -12.54 31.33
CA VAL A 76 -4.83 -12.72 29.95
C VAL A 76 -3.84 -11.97 29.08
N GLU A 77 -3.25 -12.66 28.11
CA GLU A 77 -2.52 -11.99 27.03
C GLU A 77 -3.45 -11.83 25.83
N VAL A 78 -3.54 -10.60 25.34
CA VAL A 78 -4.35 -10.20 24.20
C VAL A 78 -3.40 -9.70 23.13
N ASN A 79 -3.32 -10.39 21.99
CA ASN A 79 -2.60 -9.85 20.84
C ASN A 79 -3.41 -8.68 20.26
N LEU A 80 -2.78 -7.50 20.15
CA LEU A 80 -3.37 -6.29 19.57
C LEU A 80 -3.13 -6.18 18.06
N ASP A 81 -2.43 -7.13 17.44
CA ASP A 81 -2.52 -7.33 15.99
C ASP A 81 -4.00 -7.38 15.65
N SER A 82 -4.45 -6.40 14.87
CA SER A 82 -5.87 -6.11 14.64
C SER A 82 -6.65 -7.40 14.46
N GLY A 83 -7.55 -7.70 15.39
CA GLY A 83 -8.50 -8.80 15.24
C GLY A 83 -9.16 -8.69 13.87
N ALA A 84 -9.05 -9.74 13.07
CA ALA A 84 -9.51 -9.87 11.68
C ALA A 84 -8.60 -9.32 10.55
N ALA A 85 -7.27 -9.27 10.71
CA ALA A 85 -6.41 -9.30 9.52
C ALA A 85 -6.53 -10.68 8.86
N ASP A 86 -7.08 -10.73 7.64
CA ASP A 86 -7.09 -11.96 6.83
C ASP A 86 -5.65 -12.52 6.80
N VAL A 87 -5.49 -13.83 6.95
CA VAL A 87 -4.18 -14.50 6.82
C VAL A 87 -3.50 -14.05 5.51
N ARG A 88 -4.28 -13.82 4.45
CA ARG A 88 -3.82 -13.26 3.17
C ARG A 88 -3.17 -11.88 3.32
N GLU A 89 -3.75 -10.97 4.10
CA GLU A 89 -3.21 -9.63 4.38
C GLU A 89 -1.88 -9.73 5.16
N SER A 90 -1.80 -10.63 6.14
CA SER A 90 -0.56 -10.88 6.90
C SER A 90 0.58 -11.45 6.04
N VAL A 91 0.25 -12.28 5.03
CA VAL A 91 1.22 -12.84 4.08
C VAL A 91 1.69 -11.76 3.11
N GLN A 92 0.77 -10.93 2.60
CA GLN A 92 1.08 -9.84 1.70
C GLN A 92 2.00 -8.80 2.36
N TRP A 93 1.72 -8.39 3.60
CA TRP A 93 2.59 -7.45 4.32
C TRP A 93 3.98 -8.02 4.57
N ARG A 94 4.11 -9.32 4.87
CA ARG A 94 5.43 -9.97 4.96
C ARG A 94 6.15 -9.97 3.62
N ARG A 95 5.46 -10.27 2.51
CA ARG A 95 6.04 -10.20 1.16
C ARG A 95 6.61 -8.81 0.90
N ILE A 96 5.82 -7.76 1.19
CA ILE A 96 6.23 -6.38 0.99
C ILE A 96 7.41 -6.02 1.88
N ALA A 97 7.34 -6.31 3.19
CA ALA A 97 8.41 -5.98 4.13
C ALA A 97 9.75 -6.62 3.75
N TYR A 98 9.74 -7.91 3.37
CA TYR A 98 10.95 -8.60 2.91
C TYR A 98 11.42 -8.15 1.53
N GLY A 99 10.50 -8.01 0.59
CA GLY A 99 10.83 -7.61 -0.78
C GLY A 99 11.42 -6.20 -0.85
N SER A 100 11.08 -5.30 0.08
CA SER A 100 11.61 -3.94 0.10
C SER A 100 13.03 -3.84 0.68
N VAL A 101 13.55 -4.88 1.35
CA VAL A 101 14.85 -4.85 2.03
C VAL A 101 16.00 -4.65 1.05
N THR A 102 16.06 -5.47 -0.01
CA THR A 102 17.18 -5.42 -0.96
C THR A 102 17.21 -4.10 -1.74
N PRO A 103 16.10 -3.62 -2.33
CA PRO A 103 16.09 -2.31 -2.99
C PRO A 103 16.46 -1.17 -2.04
N PHE A 104 15.95 -1.21 -0.80
CA PHE A 104 16.25 -0.18 0.19
C PHE A 104 17.73 -0.18 0.60
N ALA A 105 18.30 -1.34 0.94
CA ALA A 105 19.70 -1.46 1.33
C ALA A 105 20.65 -0.98 0.22
N LEU A 106 20.33 -1.31 -1.04
CA LEU A 106 21.08 -0.85 -2.21
C LEU A 106 21.06 0.68 -2.33
N LEU A 107 19.87 1.29 -2.21
CA LEU A 107 19.71 2.74 -2.25
C LEU A 107 20.49 3.43 -1.13
N GLN A 108 20.39 2.94 0.11
CA GLN A 108 21.11 3.50 1.26
C GLN A 108 22.63 3.34 1.13
N SER A 109 23.10 2.20 0.61
CA SER A 109 24.53 2.01 0.31
C SER A 109 25.04 3.07 -0.67
N ARG A 110 24.29 3.33 -1.76
CA ARG A 110 24.65 4.37 -2.74
C ARG A 110 24.65 5.76 -2.11
N LYS A 111 23.65 6.10 -1.28
CA LYS A 111 23.57 7.36 -0.51
C LYS A 111 24.79 7.55 0.39
N ASN A 112 25.18 6.51 1.12
CA ASN A 112 26.34 6.53 2.01
C ASN A 112 27.66 6.71 1.26
N SER A 113 27.85 6.01 0.14
CA SER A 113 29.03 6.17 -0.73
C SER A 113 29.12 7.60 -1.28
N ALA A 114 28.01 8.17 -1.74
CA ALA A 114 27.96 9.55 -2.25
C ALA A 114 28.28 10.58 -1.16
N SER A 115 27.71 10.43 0.04
CA SER A 115 27.99 11.33 1.18
C SER A 115 29.45 11.26 1.65
N SER A 116 30.10 10.11 1.51
CA SER A 116 31.50 9.93 1.86
C SER A 116 32.42 10.64 0.85
N LEU A 117 32.07 10.57 -0.44
CA LEU A 117 32.79 11.25 -1.52
C LEU A 117 32.66 12.78 -1.44
N SER A 118 31.47 13.30 -1.09
CA SER A 118 31.27 14.75 -0.92
C SER A 118 32.01 15.34 0.27
N LYS A 119 32.23 14.57 1.35
CA LYS A 119 33.09 14.98 2.48
C LYS A 119 34.58 15.05 2.11
N LEU A 120 35.01 14.32 1.08
CA LEU A 120 36.39 14.30 0.58
C LEU A 120 36.67 15.41 -0.46
N GLN A 121 35.64 16.00 -1.07
CA GLN A 121 35.76 17.03 -2.10
C GLN A 121 35.06 18.32 -1.65
N SER A 122 35.81 19.43 -1.51
CA SER A 122 35.33 20.74 -1.04
C SER A 122 34.45 21.51 -2.05
N SER A 123 33.87 20.83 -3.03
CA SER A 123 32.99 21.37 -4.07
C SER A 123 31.62 20.67 -4.02
N PRO A 124 30.49 21.36 -4.29
CA PRO A 124 29.19 20.72 -4.35
C PRO A 124 29.25 19.57 -5.37
N SER A 125 28.96 18.35 -4.90
CA SER A 125 29.18 17.16 -5.71
C SER A 125 28.27 17.15 -6.94
N PRO A 126 28.74 16.72 -8.12
CA PRO A 126 27.90 16.55 -9.32
C PRO A 126 26.79 15.48 -9.16
N PHE A 127 26.74 14.77 -8.03
CA PHE A 127 25.76 13.71 -7.72
C PHE A 127 24.29 14.16 -7.64
N HIS A 128 24.02 15.45 -7.45
CA HIS A 128 22.63 15.94 -7.42
C HIS A 128 21.93 15.79 -8.79
N LEU A 129 22.69 15.60 -9.88
CA LEU A 129 22.15 15.42 -11.23
C LEU A 129 21.56 14.02 -11.46
N ASP A 130 22.02 12.99 -10.73
CA ASP A 130 21.67 11.58 -11.00
C ASP A 130 20.97 10.88 -9.82
N TRP A 131 20.87 11.52 -8.64
CA TRP A 131 20.21 10.92 -7.46
C TRP A 131 18.78 10.47 -7.74
N TRP A 132 18.02 11.27 -8.50
CA TRP A 132 16.65 10.93 -8.88
C TRP A 132 16.58 9.65 -9.73
N GLU A 133 17.60 9.31 -10.51
CA GLU A 133 17.63 8.07 -11.31
C GLU A 133 17.73 6.84 -10.40
N HIS A 134 18.54 6.91 -9.35
CA HIS A 134 18.62 5.86 -8.34
C HIS A 134 17.32 5.71 -7.57
N VAL A 135 16.64 6.81 -7.26
CA VAL A 135 15.30 6.78 -6.64
C VAL A 135 14.27 6.18 -7.60
N MET A 136 14.35 6.45 -8.90
CA MET A 136 13.45 5.86 -9.90
C MET A 136 13.69 4.35 -10.09
N GLU A 137 14.94 3.89 -10.07
CA GLU A 137 15.27 2.45 -10.07
C GLU A 137 14.69 1.77 -8.82
N TYR A 138 14.92 2.37 -7.64
CA TYR A 138 14.35 1.92 -6.40
C TYR A 138 12.80 1.88 -6.44
N SER A 139 12.17 2.94 -6.96
CA SER A 139 10.72 3.04 -7.07
C SER A 139 10.14 2.01 -8.04
N LYS A 140 10.87 1.66 -9.10
CA LYS A 140 10.49 0.58 -10.02
C LYS A 140 10.41 -0.76 -9.28
N ASP A 141 11.44 -1.12 -8.51
CA ASP A 141 11.47 -2.37 -7.74
C ASP A 141 10.32 -2.41 -6.71
N ILE A 142 10.04 -1.28 -6.04
CA ILE A 142 8.93 -1.18 -5.09
C ILE A 142 7.57 -1.29 -5.80
N LYS A 143 7.36 -0.65 -6.95
CA LYS A 143 6.10 -0.78 -7.71
C LYS A 143 5.83 -2.22 -8.15
N GLU A 144 6.87 -2.92 -8.62
CA GLU A 144 6.77 -4.33 -8.99
C GLU A 144 6.40 -5.20 -7.77
N LEU A 145 7.00 -4.92 -6.60
CA LEU A 145 6.69 -5.60 -5.35
C LEU A 145 5.26 -5.34 -4.83
N LEU A 146 4.80 -4.10 -4.95
CA LEU A 146 3.45 -3.69 -4.55
C LEU A 146 2.39 -4.24 -5.50
N GLY A 147 2.79 -4.65 -6.71
CA GLY A 147 1.91 -5.30 -7.64
C GLY A 147 1.50 -6.71 -7.20
N ASN A 148 0.30 -7.13 -7.62
CA ASN A 148 -0.12 -8.52 -7.50
C ASN A 148 0.39 -9.33 -8.70
N PRO A 149 0.79 -10.60 -8.51
CA PRO A 149 1.13 -11.45 -9.63
C PRO A 149 -0.10 -11.59 -10.53
N LYS A 150 0.03 -11.20 -11.80
CA LYS A 150 -1.05 -11.31 -12.78
C LYS A 150 -1.54 -12.76 -12.83
N SER A 151 -2.85 -12.98 -12.73
CA SER A 151 -3.42 -14.25 -13.15
C SER A 151 -3.21 -14.36 -14.67
N ASN A 152 -2.37 -15.30 -15.10
CA ASN A 152 -2.09 -15.59 -16.51
C ASN A 152 -3.29 -16.26 -17.21
N TYR A 153 -4.43 -15.58 -17.23
CA TYR A 153 -5.57 -15.94 -18.07
C TYR A 153 -5.93 -14.72 -18.91
N ASP A 154 -5.19 -14.52 -19.99
CA ASP A 154 -5.70 -13.74 -21.11
C ASP A 154 -6.64 -14.66 -21.90
N PRO A 155 -7.96 -14.40 -21.94
CA PRO A 155 -8.84 -15.17 -22.80
C PRO A 155 -8.43 -14.96 -24.26
N LEU A 156 -8.25 -16.07 -24.99
CA LEU A 156 -7.91 -16.09 -26.42
C LEU A 156 -8.99 -15.45 -27.33
N ILE A 157 -10.18 -15.15 -26.79
CA ILE A 157 -11.32 -14.56 -27.48
C ILE A 157 -11.83 -13.38 -26.63
N GLU A 158 -11.73 -12.17 -27.15
CA GLU A 158 -12.22 -10.94 -26.51
C GLU A 158 -13.74 -10.85 -26.68
N ASP A 159 -14.50 -10.79 -25.59
CA ASP A 159 -15.95 -10.61 -25.66
C ASP A 159 -16.27 -9.16 -26.10
N PRO A 160 -17.02 -8.96 -27.21
CA PRO A 160 -17.39 -7.62 -27.68
C PRO A 160 -18.19 -6.81 -26.63
N LYS A 161 -18.87 -7.48 -25.69
CA LYS A 161 -19.61 -6.86 -24.58
C LYS A 161 -18.80 -6.69 -23.30
N GLU A 162 -17.57 -7.22 -23.23
CA GLU A 162 -16.68 -7.02 -22.09
C GLU A 162 -16.01 -5.64 -22.19
N VAL A 163 -16.50 -4.67 -21.43
CA VAL A 163 -16.03 -3.28 -21.47
C VAL A 163 -14.79 -3.08 -20.61
N LEU A 164 -14.75 -3.73 -19.44
CA LEU A 164 -13.63 -3.69 -18.49
C LEU A 164 -12.85 -5.01 -18.52
N LYS A 165 -11.54 -4.93 -18.76
CA LYS A 165 -10.64 -6.09 -18.72
C LYS A 165 -10.28 -6.44 -17.26
N LYS A 166 -10.28 -7.73 -16.92
CA LYS A 166 -9.79 -8.20 -15.61
C LYS A 166 -8.26 -8.14 -15.56
N GLY A 167 -7.74 -7.03 -15.04
CA GLY A 167 -6.32 -6.82 -14.80
C GLY A 167 -5.85 -7.34 -13.44
N GLU A 168 -4.67 -6.87 -13.04
CA GLU A 168 -4.15 -7.02 -11.69
C GLU A 168 -5.08 -6.35 -10.66
N GLU A 169 -5.36 -7.01 -9.53
CA GLU A 169 -6.18 -6.42 -8.46
C GLU A 169 -5.45 -5.20 -7.87
N PRO A 170 -6.01 -3.98 -7.99
CA PRO A 170 -5.35 -2.77 -7.53
C PRO A 170 -5.31 -2.70 -6.01
N THR A 171 -4.27 -2.07 -5.46
CA THR A 171 -4.14 -1.85 -4.01
C THR A 171 -3.97 -0.37 -3.72
N SER A 172 -4.54 0.11 -2.61
CA SER A 172 -4.36 1.52 -2.23
C SER A 172 -2.90 1.86 -1.95
N LEU A 173 -2.11 0.89 -1.50
CA LEU A 173 -0.69 1.10 -1.20
C LEU A 173 0.10 1.40 -2.49
N LYS A 174 -0.12 0.62 -3.55
CA LYS A 174 0.47 0.87 -4.88
C LYS A 174 -0.01 2.19 -5.47
N ALA A 175 -1.31 2.46 -5.38
CA ALA A 175 -1.90 3.72 -5.86
C ALA A 175 -1.26 4.95 -5.20
N ALA A 176 -1.04 4.90 -3.88
CA ALA A 176 -0.39 5.97 -3.14
C ALA A 176 1.08 6.15 -3.55
N TRP A 177 1.81 5.04 -3.70
CA TRP A 177 3.20 5.05 -4.14
C TRP A 177 3.35 5.69 -5.52
N GLU A 178 2.50 5.31 -6.47
CA GLU A 178 2.53 5.86 -7.83
C GLU A 178 2.15 7.35 -7.88
N LEU A 179 1.24 7.81 -7.01
CA LEU A 179 1.00 9.25 -6.85
C LEU A 179 2.28 9.96 -6.36
N MET A 180 2.93 9.44 -5.33
CA MET A 180 4.14 10.07 -4.79
C MET A 180 5.28 10.11 -5.81
N GLU A 181 5.52 9.00 -6.52
CA GLU A 181 6.53 8.93 -7.57
C GLU A 181 6.25 9.98 -8.66
N MET A 182 5.02 10.04 -9.15
CA MET A 182 4.61 10.93 -10.24
C MET A 182 4.83 12.41 -9.93
N PHE A 183 4.68 12.83 -8.67
CA PHE A 183 4.83 14.22 -8.26
C PHE A 183 6.24 14.58 -7.80
N TYR A 184 6.93 13.68 -7.07
CA TYR A 184 8.18 14.00 -6.40
C TYR A 184 9.44 13.41 -7.06
N ALA A 185 9.33 12.27 -7.76
CA ALA A 185 10.49 11.57 -8.31
C ALA A 185 10.55 11.67 -9.85
N ASP A 186 9.44 11.40 -10.55
CA ASP A 186 9.43 11.29 -12.00
C ASP A 186 9.49 12.67 -12.69
N LYS A 187 10.67 13.00 -13.22
CA LYS A 187 10.92 14.24 -13.98
C LYS A 187 10.19 14.28 -15.31
N LEU A 188 10.00 13.14 -15.96
CA LEU A 188 9.42 13.05 -17.28
C LEU A 188 7.90 13.26 -17.22
N CYS A 189 7.26 12.91 -16.11
CA CYS A 189 5.82 13.08 -15.93
C CYS A 189 5.38 14.53 -15.68
N GLN A 190 6.27 15.44 -15.25
CA GLN A 190 5.88 16.79 -14.84
C GLN A 190 5.21 17.61 -15.95
N SER A 191 5.65 17.47 -17.19
CA SER A 191 5.07 18.24 -18.31
C SER A 191 3.66 17.80 -18.66
N TRP A 192 3.25 16.57 -18.32
CA TRP A 192 1.97 15.97 -18.72
C TRP A 192 1.24 15.29 -17.54
N LEU A 193 1.41 15.87 -16.35
CA LEU A 193 0.84 15.38 -15.11
C LEU A 193 -0.69 15.13 -15.15
N PRO A 194 -1.53 15.98 -15.80
CA PRO A 194 -2.95 15.70 -15.92
C PRO A 194 -3.28 14.40 -16.66
N GLU A 195 -2.52 14.09 -17.72
CA GLU A 195 -2.66 12.85 -18.49
C GLU A 195 -2.24 11.63 -17.67
N ARG A 196 -1.21 11.76 -16.84
CA ARG A 196 -0.82 10.70 -15.90
C ARG A 196 -1.87 10.46 -14.82
N LEU A 197 -2.56 11.52 -14.37
CA LEU A 197 -3.70 11.38 -13.44
C LEU A 197 -4.89 10.66 -14.08
N VAL A 198 -5.12 10.82 -15.38
CA VAL A 198 -6.12 10.03 -16.13
C VAL A 198 -5.76 8.55 -16.12
N ASP A 199 -4.51 8.22 -16.43
CA ASP A 199 -4.01 6.83 -16.39
C ASP A 199 -4.14 6.25 -14.97
N TRP A 200 -3.72 7.02 -13.96
CA TRP A 200 -3.81 6.61 -12.55
C TRP A 200 -5.27 6.37 -12.11
N LEU A 201 -6.20 7.27 -12.48
CA LEU A 201 -7.60 7.08 -12.15
C LEU A 201 -8.16 5.84 -12.87
N ALA A 202 -7.78 5.58 -14.12
CA ALA A 202 -8.20 4.37 -14.83
C ALA A 202 -7.82 3.08 -14.10
N ASP A 203 -6.64 3.05 -13.48
CA ASP A 203 -6.13 1.88 -12.77
C ASP A 203 -6.71 1.75 -11.34
N TYR A 204 -7.11 2.85 -10.70
CA TYR A 204 -7.44 2.88 -9.25
C TYR A 204 -8.82 3.41 -8.89
N ASP A 205 -9.65 3.85 -9.83
CA ASP A 205 -10.99 4.40 -9.55
C ASP A 205 -11.86 3.43 -8.75
N CYS A 206 -11.72 2.12 -8.98
CA CYS A 206 -12.41 1.08 -8.22
C CYS A 206 -12.14 1.12 -6.70
N LEU A 207 -10.98 1.63 -6.27
CA LEU A 207 -10.61 1.76 -4.85
C LEU A 207 -11.29 2.93 -4.16
N LEU A 208 -11.85 3.86 -4.92
CA LEU A 208 -12.54 5.04 -4.38
C LEU A 208 -14.00 4.74 -4.03
N SER A 209 -14.45 3.50 -4.29
CA SER A 209 -15.81 3.02 -4.00
C SER A 209 -16.04 3.02 -2.49
N GLY A 210 -16.71 4.06 -1.99
CA GLY A 210 -17.12 4.21 -0.60
C GLY A 210 -18.62 4.46 -0.52
N ASP A 211 -19.01 5.56 0.14
CA ASP A 211 -20.42 5.97 0.25
C ASP A 211 -21.03 6.46 -1.08
N GLN A 212 -20.20 6.73 -2.09
CA GLN A 212 -20.60 7.21 -3.41
C GLN A 212 -20.12 6.25 -4.51
N PRO A 213 -20.91 6.07 -5.59
CA PRO A 213 -20.49 5.25 -6.72
C PRO A 213 -19.34 5.93 -7.47
N THR A 214 -18.41 5.14 -7.97
CA THR A 214 -17.33 5.56 -8.87
C THR A 214 -17.70 5.32 -10.33
N VAL A 215 -17.01 5.94 -11.29
CA VAL A 215 -17.25 5.68 -12.73
C VAL A 215 -17.03 4.20 -13.05
N HIS A 216 -15.99 3.59 -12.47
CA HIS A 216 -15.71 2.17 -12.55
C HIS A 216 -16.88 1.33 -12.02
N SER A 217 -17.41 1.64 -10.83
CA SER A 217 -18.53 0.87 -10.27
C SER A 217 -19.79 0.93 -11.16
N LYS A 218 -20.08 2.10 -11.74
CA LYS A 218 -21.18 2.27 -12.70
C LYS A 218 -20.96 1.44 -13.97
N LEU A 219 -19.73 1.40 -14.49
CA LEU A 219 -19.36 0.58 -15.65
C LEU A 219 -19.49 -0.92 -15.35
N VAL A 220 -19.02 -1.38 -14.19
CA VAL A 220 -19.16 -2.79 -13.77
C VAL A 220 -20.63 -3.16 -13.66
N GLU A 221 -21.44 -2.34 -12.99
CA GLU A 221 -22.88 -2.56 -12.85
C GLU A 221 -23.56 -2.63 -14.23
N PHE A 222 -23.27 -1.66 -15.09
CA PHE A 222 -23.86 -1.61 -16.43
C PHE A 222 -23.41 -2.79 -17.31
N GLN A 223 -22.15 -3.19 -17.24
CA GLN A 223 -21.64 -4.37 -17.95
C GLN A 223 -22.40 -5.65 -17.55
N GLY A 224 -22.77 -5.80 -16.27
CA GLY A 224 -23.63 -6.89 -15.81
C GLY A 224 -25.02 -6.89 -16.47
N THR A 225 -25.55 -5.71 -16.79
CA THR A 225 -26.86 -5.54 -17.45
C THR A 225 -26.80 -5.62 -18.98
N LEU A 226 -25.64 -5.41 -19.62
CA LEU A 226 -25.48 -5.43 -21.09
C LEU A 226 -25.91 -6.75 -21.76
N VAL A 227 -25.89 -7.86 -21.02
CA VAL A 227 -26.27 -9.18 -21.54
C VAL A 227 -27.79 -9.27 -21.76
N THR A 228 -28.59 -8.54 -20.99
CA THR A 228 -30.06 -8.64 -21.02
C THR A 228 -30.74 -7.59 -21.91
N LEU A 229 -30.03 -6.56 -22.33
CA LEU A 229 -30.56 -5.45 -23.12
C LEU A 229 -30.65 -5.81 -24.62
N GLN A 230 -31.80 -5.53 -25.24
CA GLN A 230 -32.00 -5.65 -26.69
C GLN A 230 -31.65 -4.37 -27.45
N VAL A 231 -32.09 -3.22 -26.93
CA VAL A 231 -31.78 -1.88 -27.45
C VAL A 231 -31.07 -1.11 -26.34
N ILE A 232 -29.74 -1.03 -26.41
CA ILE A 232 -28.94 -0.50 -25.31
C ILE A 232 -29.11 1.00 -25.12
N GLU A 233 -29.35 1.74 -26.21
CA GLU A 233 -29.45 3.19 -26.19
C GLU A 233 -30.73 3.73 -25.55
N ASP A 234 -31.71 2.85 -25.30
CA ASP A 234 -32.96 3.16 -24.60
C ASP A 234 -32.82 3.04 -23.07
N ASP A 235 -31.78 2.36 -22.58
CA ASP A 235 -31.52 2.27 -21.16
C ASP A 235 -30.89 3.59 -20.66
N PRO A 236 -31.47 4.24 -19.62
CA PRO A 236 -30.94 5.51 -19.13
C PRO A 236 -29.50 5.41 -18.60
N LYS A 237 -29.08 4.25 -18.09
CA LYS A 237 -27.71 4.04 -17.59
C LYS A 237 -26.68 4.01 -18.72
N TYR A 238 -27.05 3.66 -19.95
CA TYR A 238 -26.14 3.63 -21.08
C TYR A 238 -25.49 5.01 -21.32
N TRP A 239 -26.32 6.05 -21.46
CA TRP A 239 -25.82 7.42 -21.68
C TRP A 239 -25.15 8.01 -20.44
N GLU A 240 -25.62 7.65 -19.24
CA GLU A 240 -24.97 8.06 -17.98
C GLU A 240 -23.53 7.53 -17.91
N VAL A 241 -23.35 6.23 -18.13
CA VAL A 241 -22.05 5.55 -18.05
C VAL A 241 -21.09 6.04 -19.12
N ILE A 242 -21.56 6.24 -20.36
CA ILE A 242 -20.72 6.82 -21.43
C ILE A 242 -20.31 8.25 -21.06
N SER A 243 -21.24 9.05 -20.53
CA SER A 243 -20.95 10.43 -20.11
C SER A 243 -19.91 10.46 -18.99
N SER A 244 -20.05 9.59 -17.98
CA SER A 244 -19.08 9.45 -16.89
C SER A 244 -17.71 9.03 -17.38
N ALA A 245 -17.62 8.01 -18.25
CA ALA A 245 -16.36 7.55 -18.82
C ALA A 245 -15.68 8.62 -19.69
N LEU A 246 -16.46 9.37 -20.49
CA LEU A 246 -15.94 10.47 -21.30
C LEU A 246 -15.41 11.61 -20.43
N ALA A 247 -16.13 11.98 -19.37
CA ALA A 247 -15.75 13.07 -18.49
C ALA A 247 -14.36 12.87 -17.87
N ILE A 248 -13.93 11.62 -17.64
CA ILE A 248 -12.60 11.30 -17.09
C ILE A 248 -11.58 10.82 -18.15
N GLY A 249 -11.93 10.90 -19.44
CA GLY A 249 -11.00 10.64 -20.54
C GLY A 249 -10.76 9.17 -20.86
N TRP A 250 -11.67 8.27 -20.50
CA TRP A 250 -11.61 6.84 -20.86
C TRP A 250 -12.18 6.60 -22.27
N LEU A 251 -11.48 7.14 -23.26
CA LEU A 251 -11.95 7.26 -24.64
C LEU A 251 -12.22 5.90 -25.29
N GLU A 252 -11.39 4.90 -25.02
CA GLU A 252 -11.54 3.54 -25.58
C GLU A 252 -12.86 2.91 -25.16
N ILE A 253 -13.21 3.06 -23.88
CA ILE A 253 -14.45 2.55 -23.29
C ILE A 253 -15.64 3.26 -23.94
N VAL A 254 -15.58 4.58 -24.07
CA VAL A 254 -16.63 5.39 -24.68
C VAL A 254 -16.87 4.98 -26.14
N VAL A 255 -15.81 4.89 -26.94
CA VAL A 255 -15.92 4.51 -28.35
C VAL A 255 -16.40 3.07 -28.50
N LYS A 256 -15.96 2.14 -27.62
CA LYS A 256 -16.47 0.77 -27.60
C LYS A 256 -17.97 0.75 -27.31
N LEU A 257 -18.44 1.48 -26.29
CA LEU A 257 -19.86 1.57 -25.94
C LEU A 257 -20.70 2.23 -27.05
N LEU A 258 -20.20 3.28 -27.71
CA LEU A 258 -20.87 3.91 -28.86
C LEU A 258 -21.01 2.93 -30.03
N ARG A 259 -20.01 2.08 -30.29
CA ARG A 259 -20.06 1.05 -31.34
C ARG A 259 -21.03 -0.09 -31.06
N LEU A 260 -21.50 -0.24 -29.81
CA LEU A 260 -22.58 -1.18 -29.49
C LEU A 260 -23.97 -0.61 -29.82
N HIS A 261 -24.08 0.68 -30.14
CA HIS A 261 -25.35 1.36 -30.40
C HIS A 261 -26.14 0.66 -31.53
N GLY A 262 -27.47 0.56 -31.38
CA GLY A 262 -28.33 -0.20 -32.30
C GLY A 262 -28.26 0.25 -33.77
N SER A 263 -27.84 1.49 -34.04
CA SER A 263 -27.65 2.02 -35.40
C SER A 263 -26.55 1.33 -36.22
N TYR A 264 -25.66 0.56 -35.60
CA TYR A 264 -24.62 -0.21 -36.31
C TYR A 264 -25.11 -1.59 -36.78
N GLN A 265 -26.31 -2.02 -36.41
CA GLN A 265 -26.85 -3.32 -36.81
C GLN A 265 -27.24 -3.30 -38.30
N LEU A 266 -26.54 -4.12 -39.11
CA LEU A 266 -26.71 -4.22 -40.57
C LEU A 266 -28.10 -4.70 -41.01
N ASP A 267 -28.81 -5.41 -40.14
CA ASP A 267 -30.11 -6.02 -40.45
C ASP A 267 -31.28 -5.01 -40.38
N GLN A 268 -31.02 -3.79 -39.89
CA GLN A 268 -32.00 -2.70 -39.88
C GLN A 268 -31.99 -1.99 -41.24
N LEU A 269 -32.69 -2.58 -42.22
CA LEU A 269 -33.11 -1.88 -43.45
C LEU A 269 -34.06 -0.73 -43.08
N GLY A 270 -33.55 0.44 -42.67
CA GLY A 270 -34.38 1.56 -42.22
C GLY A 270 -33.68 2.90 -41.99
N HIS A 271 -34.50 3.94 -41.76
CA HIS A 271 -34.24 5.39 -41.67
C HIS A 271 -33.20 5.88 -40.63
N ARG A 272 -32.33 5.02 -40.09
CA ARG A 272 -31.37 5.34 -39.02
C ARG A 272 -29.99 5.76 -39.52
N GLU A 273 -29.83 6.07 -40.80
CA GLU A 273 -28.55 6.48 -41.40
C GLU A 273 -28.04 7.80 -40.80
N THR A 274 -28.95 8.74 -40.49
CA THR A 274 -28.59 9.99 -39.83
C THR A 274 -28.11 9.73 -38.39
N GLU A 275 -28.83 8.90 -37.62
CA GLU A 275 -28.42 8.50 -36.28
C GLU A 275 -27.04 7.83 -36.32
N ASN A 276 -26.82 6.89 -37.24
CA ASN A 276 -25.52 6.22 -37.42
C ASN A 276 -24.42 7.26 -37.71
N GLY A 277 -24.64 8.14 -38.69
CA GLY A 277 -23.67 9.18 -39.06
C GLY A 277 -23.33 10.11 -37.89
N LEU A 278 -24.31 10.47 -37.05
CA LEU A 278 -24.08 11.27 -35.84
C LEU A 278 -23.28 10.50 -34.78
N VAL A 279 -23.64 9.24 -34.51
CA VAL A 279 -22.91 8.40 -33.55
C VAL A 279 -21.47 8.20 -34.00
N GLU A 280 -21.24 7.88 -35.28
CA GLU A 280 -19.91 7.70 -35.85
C GLU A 280 -19.10 9.00 -35.81
N THR A 281 -19.70 10.13 -36.18
CA THR A 281 -19.01 11.43 -36.14
C THR A 281 -18.57 11.77 -34.71
N VAL A 282 -19.42 11.54 -33.71
CA VAL A 282 -19.06 11.75 -32.29
C VAL A 282 -17.97 10.77 -31.86
N ALA A 283 -18.06 9.49 -32.25
CA ALA A 283 -17.02 8.50 -31.94
C ALA A 283 -15.66 8.86 -32.56
N VAL A 284 -15.63 9.39 -33.79
CA VAL A 284 -14.43 9.88 -34.45
C VAL A 284 -13.85 11.09 -33.71
N LEU A 285 -14.68 12.09 -33.36
CA LEU A 285 -14.21 13.25 -32.61
C LEU A 285 -13.60 12.84 -31.26
N ILE A 286 -14.21 11.89 -30.55
CA ILE A 286 -13.67 11.35 -29.30
C ILE A 286 -12.36 10.60 -29.54
N SER A 287 -12.28 9.79 -30.60
CA SER A 287 -11.07 9.04 -30.97
C SER A 287 -9.88 9.93 -31.34
N MET A 288 -10.15 11.13 -31.85
CA MET A 288 -9.15 12.12 -32.28
C MET A 288 -8.86 13.19 -31.20
N MET A 289 -9.34 13.01 -29.96
CA MET A 289 -9.11 13.98 -28.90
C MET A 289 -7.60 14.25 -28.72
N PRO A 290 -7.14 15.51 -28.82
CA PRO A 290 -5.73 15.85 -28.60
C PRO A 290 -5.30 15.53 -27.16
N ARG A 291 -4.15 14.88 -27.00
CA ARG A 291 -3.55 14.47 -25.72
C ARG A 291 -2.16 15.08 -25.57
N PHE A 292 -1.93 15.80 -24.48
CA PHE A 292 -0.62 16.40 -24.22
C PHE A 292 0.29 15.40 -23.51
N ARG A 293 0.87 14.46 -24.25
CA ARG A 293 1.76 13.40 -23.73
C ARG A 293 2.72 12.93 -24.82
N PRO A 294 3.87 12.31 -24.45
CA PRO A 294 4.84 11.80 -25.43
C PRO A 294 4.25 10.72 -26.32
N GLU A 295 3.72 9.67 -25.70
CA GLU A 295 3.26 8.47 -26.40
C GLU A 295 1.99 7.90 -25.75
N LEU A 296 1.21 7.19 -26.57
CA LEU A 296 0.07 6.38 -26.14
C LEU A 296 0.46 4.91 -26.15
N LYS A 297 0.00 4.17 -25.13
CA LYS A 297 0.12 2.71 -25.12
C LYS A 297 -0.74 2.13 -26.25
N ASN A 298 -0.34 0.97 -26.77
CA ASN A 298 -1.11 0.26 -27.81
C ASN A 298 -2.58 0.10 -27.40
N GLY A 299 -3.48 0.48 -28.31
CA GLY A 299 -4.93 0.41 -28.11
C GLY A 299 -5.55 1.62 -27.41
N LYS A 300 -4.78 2.61 -26.96
CA LYS A 300 -5.30 3.89 -26.46
C LYS A 300 -5.60 4.86 -27.61
N LEU A 301 -6.67 5.66 -27.44
CA LEU A 301 -7.16 6.62 -28.41
C LEU A 301 -6.70 8.05 -28.08
N GLY A 302 -6.78 8.93 -29.08
CA GLY A 302 -6.33 10.31 -29.04
C GLY A 302 -5.09 10.56 -29.89
N GLU A 303 -4.80 11.84 -30.13
CA GLU A 303 -3.63 12.29 -30.89
C GLU A 303 -2.59 12.89 -29.95
N CYS A 304 -1.38 12.32 -29.90
CA CYS A 304 -0.30 12.81 -29.02
C CYS A 304 0.35 14.08 -29.54
N PHE A 305 0.65 14.98 -28.61
CA PHE A 305 1.44 16.18 -28.86
C PHE A 305 2.42 16.39 -27.70
N GLU A 306 3.71 16.56 -28.04
CA GLU A 306 4.77 16.84 -27.06
C GLU A 306 4.98 18.34 -26.84
N ALA A 307 4.76 19.13 -27.89
CA ALA A 307 4.97 20.57 -27.88
C ALA A 307 3.66 21.30 -27.55
N LYS A 308 3.72 22.15 -26.50
CA LYS A 308 2.56 22.91 -26.03
C LYS A 308 1.86 23.75 -27.12
N PRO A 309 2.58 24.43 -28.04
CA PRO A 309 1.94 25.19 -29.11
C PRO A 309 1.14 24.31 -30.09
N ASP A 310 1.70 23.15 -30.47
CA ASP A 310 1.07 22.23 -31.40
C ASP A 310 -0.17 21.59 -30.79
N PHE A 311 -0.06 21.17 -29.53
CA PHE A 311 -1.21 20.70 -28.75
C PHE A 311 -2.33 21.74 -28.69
N MET A 312 -2.01 22.99 -28.32
CA MET A 312 -3.04 24.04 -28.21
C MET A 312 -3.75 24.28 -29.54
N LYS A 313 -3.00 24.34 -30.65
CA LYS A 313 -3.56 24.49 -31.98
C LYS A 313 -4.48 23.32 -32.35
N ALA A 314 -4.06 22.09 -32.07
CA ALA A 314 -4.88 20.90 -32.31
C ALA A 314 -6.14 20.89 -31.44
N TRP A 315 -6.00 21.21 -30.15
CA TRP A 315 -7.10 21.26 -29.18
C TRP A 315 -8.15 22.31 -29.54
N GLU A 316 -7.73 23.51 -29.95
CA GLU A 316 -8.64 24.56 -30.42
C GLU A 316 -9.38 24.16 -31.71
N LYS A 317 -8.65 23.59 -32.68
CA LYS A 317 -9.24 23.08 -33.93
C LYS A 317 -10.26 21.96 -33.67
N TRP A 318 -9.92 21.03 -32.78
CA TRP A 318 -10.81 19.95 -32.38
C TRP A 318 -12.10 20.49 -31.74
N ARG A 319 -12.00 21.47 -30.84
CA ARG A 319 -13.16 22.14 -30.25
C ARG A 319 -14.02 22.90 -31.27
N GLU A 320 -13.40 23.50 -32.28
CA GLU A 320 -14.12 24.16 -33.38
C GLU A 320 -14.97 23.14 -34.15
N GLN A 321 -14.43 21.96 -34.45
CA GLN A 321 -15.18 20.88 -35.10
C GLN A 321 -16.38 20.43 -34.26
N ILE A 322 -16.21 20.28 -32.94
CA ILE A 322 -17.30 19.93 -32.02
C ILE A 322 -18.37 21.04 -32.01
N THR A 323 -17.97 22.30 -31.98
CA THR A 323 -18.90 23.45 -32.00
C THR A 323 -19.70 23.50 -33.31
N LYS A 324 -19.05 23.19 -34.43
CA LYS A 324 -19.70 23.09 -35.74
C LYS A 324 -20.70 21.94 -35.78
N LEU A 325 -20.37 20.79 -35.19
CA LEU A 325 -21.31 19.68 -35.06
C LEU A 325 -22.48 20.05 -34.16
N ASP A 326 -22.25 20.69 -33.01
CA ASP A 326 -23.29 21.10 -32.07
C ASP A 326 -24.34 22.01 -32.73
N SER A 327 -23.90 22.92 -33.59
CA SER A 327 -24.77 23.85 -34.33
C SER A 327 -25.30 23.31 -35.67
N SER A 328 -25.01 22.05 -36.02
CA SER A 328 -25.38 21.50 -37.33
C SER A 328 -26.88 21.20 -37.49
N ALA A 329 -27.36 21.23 -38.73
CA ALA A 329 -28.75 20.86 -39.05
C ALA A 329 -29.02 19.35 -38.95
N PHE A 330 -27.98 18.51 -38.82
CA PHE A 330 -28.10 17.05 -38.75
C PHE A 330 -28.85 16.56 -37.49
N TRP A 331 -29.00 17.39 -36.47
CA TRP A 331 -29.79 17.06 -35.27
C TRP A 331 -31.30 17.02 -35.50
N VAL A 332 -31.80 17.73 -36.51
CA VAL A 332 -33.23 17.80 -36.84
C VAL A 332 -33.76 16.45 -37.38
N PRO A 333 -33.10 15.80 -38.35
CA PRO A 333 -33.50 14.47 -38.83
C PRO A 333 -33.18 13.31 -37.87
N CYS A 334 -32.49 13.56 -36.75
CA CYS A 334 -32.31 12.55 -35.70
C CYS A 334 -33.59 12.41 -34.87
N HIS A 335 -34.38 11.39 -35.18
CA HIS A 335 -35.70 11.17 -34.59
C HIS A 335 -35.63 10.41 -33.27
N HIS A 336 -34.59 9.60 -33.07
CA HIS A 336 -34.39 8.89 -31.81
C HIS A 336 -34.01 9.85 -30.68
N ARG A 337 -34.95 10.12 -29.77
CA ARG A 337 -34.80 11.15 -28.73
C ARG A 337 -33.63 10.87 -27.80
N GLN A 338 -33.51 9.64 -27.30
CA GLN A 338 -32.47 9.25 -26.34
C GLN A 338 -31.08 9.36 -26.98
N THR A 339 -30.92 8.94 -28.24
CA THR A 339 -29.67 9.09 -28.99
C THR A 339 -29.31 10.57 -29.17
N ARG A 340 -30.28 11.39 -29.58
CA ARG A 340 -30.05 12.83 -29.77
C ARG A 340 -29.64 13.52 -28.47
N GLU A 341 -30.36 13.28 -27.38
CA GLU A 341 -30.07 13.88 -26.06
C GLU A 341 -28.73 13.35 -25.51
N GLY A 342 -28.47 12.05 -25.63
CA GLY A 342 -27.23 11.42 -25.22
C GLY A 342 -26.01 11.96 -25.94
N LEU A 343 -26.02 12.00 -27.27
CA LEU A 343 -24.92 12.56 -28.08
C LEU A 343 -24.72 14.05 -27.82
N LYS A 344 -25.80 14.82 -27.64
CA LYS A 344 -25.72 16.23 -27.23
C LYS A 344 -25.04 16.39 -25.88
N ASN A 345 -25.31 15.50 -24.92
CA ASN A 345 -24.64 15.50 -23.63
C ASN A 345 -23.13 15.27 -23.78
N LEU A 346 -22.71 14.30 -24.60
CA LEU A 346 -21.29 14.04 -24.88
C LEU A 346 -20.60 15.24 -25.53
N ILE A 347 -21.26 15.92 -26.47
CA ILE A 347 -20.76 17.15 -27.09
C ILE A 347 -20.56 18.25 -26.04
N GLN A 348 -21.52 18.43 -25.14
CA GLN A 348 -21.39 19.44 -24.09
C GLN A 348 -20.27 19.11 -23.08
N ILE A 349 -20.00 17.83 -22.83
CA ILE A 349 -18.82 17.39 -22.07
C ILE A 349 -17.54 17.81 -22.80
N MET A 350 -17.41 17.49 -24.09
CA MET A 350 -16.23 17.85 -24.89
C MET A 350 -16.02 19.37 -25.01
N LEU A 351 -17.12 20.15 -25.00
CA LEU A 351 -17.08 21.61 -24.97
C LEU A 351 -16.79 22.20 -23.58
N GLY A 352 -16.70 21.38 -22.54
CA GLY A 352 -16.33 21.82 -21.18
C GLY A 352 -17.47 22.46 -20.40
N ASN A 353 -18.72 22.06 -20.64
CA ASN A 353 -19.86 22.55 -19.86
C ASN A 353 -19.77 22.07 -18.40
N THR A 354 -19.43 22.99 -17.49
CA THR A 354 -19.16 22.69 -16.07
C THR A 354 -20.32 22.02 -15.34
N LYS A 355 -21.56 22.36 -15.66
CA LYS A 355 -22.75 21.76 -15.03
C LYS A 355 -22.90 20.29 -15.42
N ILE A 356 -22.68 20.00 -16.70
CA ILE A 356 -22.77 18.64 -17.24
C ILE A 356 -21.59 17.80 -16.74
N LEU A 357 -20.37 18.34 -16.74
CA LEU A 357 -19.20 17.68 -16.16
C LEU A 357 -19.40 17.34 -14.67
N CYS A 358 -19.94 18.29 -13.90
CA CYS A 358 -20.26 18.07 -12.48
C CYS A 358 -21.34 16.98 -12.31
N THR A 359 -22.30 16.86 -13.24
CA THR A 359 -23.33 15.81 -13.19
C THR A 359 -22.77 14.44 -13.60
N ALA A 360 -21.88 14.41 -14.60
CA ALA A 360 -21.29 13.19 -15.15
C ALA A 360 -20.25 12.55 -14.22
N THR A 361 -19.67 13.31 -13.30
CA THR A 361 -18.66 12.84 -12.34
C THR A 361 -19.28 12.60 -10.96
N ALA A 362 -18.74 11.64 -10.22
CA ALA A 362 -19.14 11.34 -8.85
C ALA A 362 -18.21 12.01 -7.84
N HIS A 363 -16.90 11.77 -7.94
CA HIS A 363 -15.91 12.32 -7.00
C HIS A 363 -15.31 13.63 -7.48
N TRP A 364 -14.80 14.43 -6.55
CA TRP A 364 -14.10 15.68 -6.90
C TRP A 364 -12.86 15.44 -7.78
N ILE A 365 -12.19 14.28 -7.63
CA ILE A 365 -10.99 13.95 -8.43
C ILE A 365 -11.35 13.69 -9.90
N GLU A 366 -12.50 13.07 -10.15
CA GLU A 366 -13.03 12.86 -11.49
C GLU A 366 -13.33 14.21 -12.15
N LEU A 367 -14.04 15.10 -11.43
CA LEU A 367 -14.33 16.46 -11.89
C LEU A 367 -13.05 17.27 -12.12
N TYR A 368 -12.09 17.13 -11.22
CA TYR A 368 -10.78 17.77 -11.31
C TYR A 368 -10.05 17.37 -12.59
N ILE A 369 -10.02 16.07 -12.93
CA ILE A 369 -9.47 15.57 -14.19
C ILE A 369 -10.25 16.11 -15.40
N SER A 370 -11.59 16.11 -15.34
CA SER A 370 -12.44 16.67 -16.41
C SER A 370 -12.10 18.13 -16.73
N HIS A 371 -11.74 18.92 -15.72
CA HIS A 371 -11.34 20.30 -15.92
C HIS A 371 -10.07 20.43 -16.79
N PHE A 372 -9.07 19.56 -16.61
CA PHE A 372 -7.87 19.58 -17.46
C PHE A 372 -8.20 19.16 -18.89
N LEU A 373 -8.99 18.10 -19.03
CA LEU A 373 -9.32 17.53 -20.33
C LEU A 373 -10.14 18.49 -21.21
N PHE A 374 -11.15 19.14 -20.62
CA PHE A 374 -12.19 19.82 -21.41
C PHE A 374 -12.34 21.32 -21.16
N ILE A 375 -11.67 21.90 -20.15
CA ILE A 375 -11.82 23.32 -19.82
C ILE A 375 -10.49 24.05 -19.92
N ARG A 376 -9.47 23.55 -19.24
CA ARG A 376 -8.18 24.22 -19.13
C ARG A 376 -7.05 23.18 -19.02
N PRO A 377 -6.44 22.81 -20.16
CA PRO A 377 -5.36 21.81 -20.20
C PRO A 377 -4.11 22.18 -19.41
N PHE A 378 -3.90 23.48 -19.13
CA PHE A 378 -2.70 23.98 -18.45
C PHE A 378 -3.03 24.83 -17.22
N THR A 379 -2.37 24.54 -16.10
CA THR A 379 -2.41 25.36 -14.88
C THR A 379 -1.14 26.20 -14.70
N ALA A 380 -1.21 27.20 -13.84
CA ALA A 380 -0.05 27.98 -13.39
C ALA A 380 0.73 27.22 -12.28
N GLY A 381 1.15 25.99 -12.57
CA GLY A 381 1.86 25.14 -11.60
C GLY A 381 0.95 24.50 -10.53
N LEU A 382 1.56 24.04 -9.43
CA LEU A 382 0.90 23.31 -8.35
C LEU A 382 -0.08 24.19 -7.56
N GLU A 383 0.20 25.48 -7.36
CA GLU A 383 -0.76 26.41 -6.76
C GLU A 383 -2.07 26.48 -7.58
N GLY A 384 -1.96 26.55 -8.90
CA GLY A 384 -3.12 26.53 -9.80
C GLY A 384 -3.89 25.20 -9.72
N MET A 385 -3.18 24.08 -9.56
CA MET A 385 -3.75 22.75 -9.35
C MET A 385 -4.49 22.66 -8.01
N TYR A 386 -3.88 23.10 -6.91
CA TYR A 386 -4.49 23.13 -5.59
C TYR A 386 -5.78 23.97 -5.58
N ASN A 387 -5.73 25.18 -6.14
CA ASN A 387 -6.90 26.06 -6.23
C ASN A 387 -8.05 25.44 -7.03
N LEU A 388 -7.74 24.69 -8.09
CA LEU A 388 -8.75 23.97 -8.86
C LEU A 388 -9.31 22.77 -8.08
N ALA A 389 -8.47 22.03 -7.37
CA ALA A 389 -8.90 20.92 -6.53
C ALA A 389 -9.84 21.39 -5.41
N GLN A 390 -9.52 22.50 -4.72
CA GLN A 390 -10.38 23.10 -3.70
C GLN A 390 -11.77 23.46 -4.25
N LYS A 391 -11.84 24.02 -5.46
CA LYS A 391 -13.12 24.30 -6.14
C LYS A 391 -13.90 23.01 -6.43
N CYS A 392 -13.22 21.96 -6.88
CA CYS A 392 -13.86 20.67 -7.15
C CYS A 392 -14.38 20.03 -5.86
N VAL A 393 -13.63 20.10 -4.76
CA VAL A 393 -14.05 19.62 -3.43
C VAL A 393 -15.28 20.37 -2.94
N GLN A 394 -15.35 21.69 -3.14
CA GLN A 394 -16.54 22.49 -2.79
C GLN A 394 -17.78 22.08 -3.60
N MET A 395 -17.60 21.73 -4.88
CA MET A 395 -18.70 21.27 -5.75
C MET A 395 -19.11 19.82 -5.48
N LYS A 396 -18.19 18.99 -4.98
CA LYS A 396 -18.36 17.56 -4.68
C LYS A 396 -17.84 17.24 -3.27
N PRO A 397 -18.51 17.75 -2.21
CA PRO A 397 -18.07 17.52 -0.84
C PRO A 397 -18.23 16.04 -0.46
N MET A 398 -17.30 15.54 0.35
CA MET A 398 -17.30 14.17 0.84
C MET A 398 -17.26 14.18 2.36
N SER A 399 -18.17 13.44 3.00
CA SER A 399 -18.22 13.30 4.46
C SER A 399 -16.99 12.57 5.02
N SER A 400 -16.46 11.62 4.24
CA SER A 400 -15.44 10.66 4.64
C SER A 400 -14.41 10.48 3.51
N PRO A 401 -13.51 11.45 3.27
CA PRO A 401 -12.60 11.40 2.12
C PRO A 401 -11.69 10.17 2.18
N HIS A 402 -11.66 9.40 1.08
CA HIS A 402 -10.77 8.25 0.94
C HIS A 402 -9.30 8.68 1.14
N LYS A 403 -8.48 7.81 1.73
CA LYS A 403 -7.07 8.10 2.07
C LYS A 403 -6.23 8.58 0.88
N LEU A 404 -6.47 8.04 -0.33
CA LEU A 404 -5.80 8.50 -1.56
C LEU A 404 -6.16 9.94 -1.93
N LEU A 405 -7.43 10.33 -1.72
CA LEU A 405 -7.92 11.67 -2.02
C LEU A 405 -7.36 12.72 -1.04
N ARG A 406 -7.12 12.33 0.21
CA ARG A 406 -6.41 13.21 1.16
C ARG A 406 -4.93 13.34 0.84
N LEU A 407 -4.28 12.24 0.47
CA LEU A 407 -2.88 12.24 0.06
C LEU A 407 -2.66 13.19 -1.12
N ILE A 408 -3.43 13.07 -2.21
CA ILE A 408 -3.26 13.95 -3.38
C ILE A 408 -3.49 15.43 -3.05
N ILE A 409 -4.39 15.77 -2.12
CA ILE A 409 -4.58 17.15 -1.65
C ILE A 409 -3.32 17.67 -0.93
N GLY A 410 -2.69 16.84 -0.09
CA GLY A 410 -1.42 17.17 0.55
C GLY A 410 -0.30 17.37 -0.47
N ILE A 411 -0.23 16.50 -1.48
CA ILE A 411 0.78 16.55 -2.55
C ILE A 411 0.63 17.84 -3.37
N ILE A 412 -0.56 18.12 -3.91
CA ILE A 412 -0.77 19.32 -4.74
C ILE A 412 -0.72 20.62 -3.91
N GLY A 413 -0.91 20.52 -2.60
CA GLY A 413 -0.72 21.63 -1.65
C GLY A 413 0.74 21.86 -1.24
N GLU A 414 1.69 21.09 -1.78
CA GLU A 414 3.14 21.19 -1.53
C GLU A 414 3.51 21.14 -0.04
N ASN A 415 2.73 20.41 0.77
CA ASN A 415 2.97 20.30 2.21
C ASN A 415 3.48 18.91 2.58
N THR A 416 4.81 18.78 2.67
CA THR A 416 5.50 17.52 2.99
C THR A 416 5.06 16.92 4.32
N GLU A 417 4.80 17.72 5.36
CA GLU A 417 4.37 17.22 6.66
C GLU A 417 2.96 16.62 6.59
N VAL A 418 2.04 17.27 5.88
CA VAL A 418 0.69 16.75 5.62
C VAL A 418 0.77 15.47 4.80
N VAL A 419 1.65 15.40 3.79
CA VAL A 419 1.87 14.18 3.01
C VAL A 419 2.35 13.04 3.91
N LEU A 420 3.33 13.26 4.77
CA LEU A 420 3.79 12.24 5.73
C LEU A 420 2.70 11.80 6.71
N ALA A 421 1.91 12.75 7.22
CA ALA A 421 0.81 12.45 8.13
C ALA A 421 -0.27 11.59 7.46
N GLU A 422 -0.62 11.89 6.21
CA GLU A 422 -1.55 11.09 5.40
C GLU A 422 -0.97 9.73 5.03
N CYS A 423 0.33 9.65 4.72
CA CYS A 423 1.05 8.39 4.52
C CYS A 423 0.99 7.51 5.77
N SER A 424 1.31 8.06 6.94
CA SER A 424 1.31 7.36 8.22
C SER A 424 -0.08 6.83 8.56
N ARG A 425 -1.09 7.71 8.50
CA ARG A 425 -2.46 7.38 8.90
C ARG A 425 -3.17 6.46 7.89
N GLY A 426 -2.87 6.60 6.60
CA GLY A 426 -3.56 5.86 5.53
C GLY A 426 -2.91 4.54 5.15
N PHE A 427 -1.58 4.44 5.29
CA PHE A 427 -0.77 3.39 4.68
C PHE A 427 0.29 2.80 5.62
N GLY A 428 0.45 3.36 6.82
CA GLY A 428 1.25 2.81 7.90
C GLY A 428 2.75 3.14 7.82
N PRO A 429 3.52 2.70 8.84
CA PRO A 429 4.93 3.07 8.99
C PRO A 429 5.84 2.64 7.84
N TRP A 430 5.53 1.53 7.17
CA TRP A 430 6.26 1.08 5.98
C TRP A 430 6.23 2.16 4.89
N MET A 431 5.04 2.68 4.56
CA MET A 431 4.89 3.70 3.53
C MET A 431 5.72 4.92 3.87
N VAL A 432 5.67 5.41 5.11
CA VAL A 432 6.40 6.63 5.49
C VAL A 432 7.91 6.44 5.43
N ALA A 433 8.42 5.32 5.95
CA ALA A 433 9.86 5.04 5.95
C ALA A 433 10.46 5.00 4.53
N HIS A 434 9.67 4.60 3.53
CA HIS A 434 10.08 4.50 2.14
C HIS A 434 9.71 5.73 1.30
N ALA A 435 8.60 6.39 1.60
CA ALA A 435 8.11 7.61 0.95
C ALA A 435 9.10 8.78 1.04
N ILE A 436 9.88 8.83 2.12
CA ILE A 436 10.89 9.88 2.32
C ILE A 436 11.92 9.88 1.19
N GLU A 437 12.27 8.73 0.62
CA GLU A 437 13.19 8.65 -0.52
C GLU A 437 12.60 9.33 -1.78
N LEU A 438 11.29 9.21 -2.00
CA LEU A 438 10.62 9.89 -3.11
C LEU A 438 10.54 11.40 -2.86
N LEU A 439 10.18 11.81 -1.63
CA LEU A 439 9.97 13.21 -1.26
C LEU A 439 11.25 14.05 -1.38
N THR A 440 12.39 13.48 -1.03
CA THR A 440 13.69 14.18 -1.04
C THR A 440 14.38 14.11 -2.40
N ALA A 441 13.92 13.25 -3.32
CA ALA A 441 14.57 13.00 -4.60
C ALA A 441 14.87 14.27 -5.42
N ARG A 442 13.97 15.26 -5.34
CA ARG A 442 14.01 16.46 -6.19
C ARG A 442 13.59 17.76 -5.48
N SER A 443 13.39 17.73 -4.16
CA SER A 443 12.94 18.89 -3.41
C SER A 443 13.93 19.22 -2.31
N ASP A 444 14.77 20.22 -2.55
CA ASP A 444 15.73 20.73 -1.56
C ASP A 444 15.03 21.15 -0.28
N GLN A 445 13.82 21.72 -0.38
CA GLN A 445 13.02 22.10 0.77
C GLN A 445 12.56 20.89 1.59
N ALA A 446 12.10 19.81 0.93
CA ALA A 446 11.75 18.57 1.61
C ALA A 446 12.99 17.88 2.18
N ASP A 447 14.11 17.90 1.46
CA ASP A 447 15.38 17.35 1.91
C ASP A 447 15.86 18.03 3.20
N ILE A 448 15.88 19.36 3.22
CA ILE A 448 16.23 20.15 4.41
C ILE A 448 15.26 19.84 5.55
N LEU A 449 13.95 19.84 5.30
CA LEU A 449 12.95 19.60 6.34
C LEU A 449 13.10 18.20 6.96
N LEU A 450 13.31 17.18 6.14
CA LEU A 450 13.26 15.78 6.58
C LEU A 450 14.57 15.31 7.23
N HIS A 451 15.71 15.91 6.86
CA HIS A 451 17.02 15.59 7.42
C HIS A 451 17.45 16.54 8.54
N LYS A 452 16.75 17.66 8.75
CA LYS A 452 17.02 18.55 9.88
C LYS A 452 16.80 17.81 11.20
N GLU A 453 17.73 17.98 12.14
CA GLU A 453 17.59 17.47 13.51
C GLU A 453 16.69 18.38 14.34
N HIS A 454 15.89 17.74 15.20
CA HIS A 454 14.88 18.39 16.02
C HIS A 454 15.10 18.05 17.50
N ASP A 455 15.40 19.05 18.32
CA ASP A 455 15.69 18.87 19.76
C ASP A 455 14.49 18.29 20.52
N ASP A 456 13.27 18.63 20.11
CA ASP A 456 12.00 18.20 20.71
C ASP A 456 11.74 16.69 20.56
N ILE A 457 12.37 16.03 19.58
CA ILE A 457 12.30 14.58 19.38
C ILE A 457 13.62 13.87 19.74
N GLY A 458 14.48 14.52 20.54
CA GLY A 458 15.71 13.92 21.03
C GLY A 458 16.89 14.04 20.05
N GLY A 459 16.93 15.11 19.26
CA GLY A 459 18.05 15.44 18.37
C GLY A 459 18.16 14.52 17.16
N ILE A 460 17.06 13.93 16.73
CA ILE A 460 16.97 13.10 15.50
C ILE A 460 16.20 13.85 14.42
N SER A 461 16.36 13.39 13.17
CA SER A 461 15.60 13.90 12.04
C SER A 461 14.24 13.20 11.90
N MET A 462 13.35 13.77 11.09
CA MET A 462 12.07 13.13 10.74
C MET A 462 12.29 11.83 9.95
N GLU A 463 13.29 11.78 9.08
CA GLU A 463 13.73 10.54 8.40
C GLU A 463 14.09 9.45 9.40
N GLU A 464 14.96 9.76 10.36
CA GLU A 464 15.39 8.82 11.39
C GLU A 464 14.22 8.38 12.27
N LEU A 465 13.37 9.31 12.72
CA LEU A 465 12.19 9.00 13.52
C LEU A 465 11.30 7.94 12.85
N HIS A 466 10.95 8.13 11.57
CA HIS A 466 10.05 7.20 10.88
C HIS A 466 10.70 5.84 10.59
N ARG A 467 12.02 5.80 10.34
CA ARG A 467 12.76 4.53 10.24
C ARG A 467 12.81 3.79 11.57
N LEU A 468 13.03 4.49 12.68
CA LEU A 468 13.00 3.88 14.02
C LEU A 468 11.62 3.31 14.34
N VAL A 469 10.55 4.06 14.06
CA VAL A 469 9.17 3.60 14.24
C VAL A 469 8.90 2.35 13.39
N TYR A 470 9.30 2.34 12.11
CA TYR A 470 9.10 1.17 11.26
C TYR A 470 9.92 -0.04 11.73
N ALA A 471 11.17 0.17 12.16
CA ALA A 471 11.99 -0.90 12.75
C ALA A 471 11.38 -1.48 14.04
N GLN A 472 10.74 -0.65 14.86
CA GLN A 472 9.98 -1.12 16.03
C GLN A 472 8.79 -2.00 15.62
N VAL A 473 8.05 -1.62 14.58
CA VAL A 473 6.98 -2.47 14.01
C VAL A 473 7.54 -3.79 13.48
N LEU A 474 8.67 -3.77 12.78
CA LEU A 474 9.31 -5.00 12.30
C LEU A 474 9.72 -5.93 13.44
N THR A 475 10.24 -5.37 14.53
CA THR A 475 10.71 -6.14 15.69
C THR A 475 9.61 -6.60 16.64
N SER A 476 8.39 -6.08 16.52
CA SER A 476 7.25 -6.58 17.30
C SER A 476 6.78 -7.96 16.82
N HIS A 477 7.14 -8.37 15.60
CA HIS A 477 6.72 -9.64 15.01
C HIS A 477 7.88 -10.61 14.72
N PHE A 478 7.74 -11.86 15.16
CA PHE A 478 8.79 -12.88 15.17
C PHE A 478 9.29 -13.31 13.78
N LEU A 479 8.51 -13.07 12.72
CA LEU A 479 8.93 -13.34 11.34
C LEU A 479 9.57 -12.15 10.64
N THR A 480 9.55 -10.94 11.20
CA THR A 480 10.04 -9.73 10.51
C THR A 480 11.15 -9.02 11.26
N TRP A 481 11.40 -9.38 12.52
CA TRP A 481 12.45 -8.71 13.32
C TRP A 481 13.84 -8.79 12.67
N GLN A 482 14.15 -9.87 11.94
CA GLN A 482 15.46 -10.10 11.34
C GLN A 482 15.81 -9.12 10.21
N ILE A 483 14.82 -8.39 9.68
CA ILE A 483 15.04 -7.36 8.65
C ILE A 483 15.05 -5.93 9.22
N ALA A 484 14.69 -5.74 10.49
CA ALA A 484 14.78 -4.45 11.17
C ALA A 484 16.21 -3.85 11.20
N PRO A 485 17.29 -4.65 11.38
CA PRO A 485 18.65 -4.11 11.41
C PRO A 485 19.01 -3.29 10.17
N VAL A 486 18.53 -3.68 8.98
CA VAL A 486 18.80 -2.97 7.72
C VAL A 486 18.34 -1.50 7.78
N TYR A 487 17.19 -1.24 8.40
CA TYR A 487 16.66 0.12 8.57
C TYR A 487 17.37 0.87 9.70
N LEU A 488 17.67 0.18 10.80
CA LEU A 488 18.36 0.75 11.95
C LEU A 488 19.78 1.21 11.61
N THR A 489 20.49 0.50 10.73
CA THR A 489 21.84 0.89 10.32
C THR A 489 21.89 2.09 9.40
N SER A 490 20.75 2.49 8.84
CA SER A 490 20.60 3.73 8.07
C SER A 490 20.23 4.94 8.96
N CYS A 491 20.14 4.75 10.28
CA CYS A 491 19.84 5.81 11.25
C CYS A 491 21.14 6.27 11.94
N MET A 492 21.43 7.57 11.92
CA MET A 492 22.74 8.09 12.29
C MET A 492 22.95 8.22 13.81
N LYS A 493 21.88 8.41 14.59
CA LYS A 493 21.98 8.74 16.02
C LYS A 493 21.59 7.57 16.93
N GLN A 494 20.35 7.10 16.79
CA GLN A 494 19.72 6.17 17.73
C GLN A 494 19.58 4.74 17.18
N GLY A 495 19.81 4.54 15.87
CA GLY A 495 19.65 3.24 15.20
C GLY A 495 20.39 2.09 15.86
N MET A 496 21.70 2.27 16.08
CA MET A 496 22.54 1.23 16.69
C MET A 496 22.14 0.95 18.14
N SER A 497 21.90 1.98 18.94
CA SER A 497 21.45 1.80 20.33
C SER A 497 20.11 1.05 20.42
N LEU A 498 19.19 1.34 19.50
CA LEU A 498 17.92 0.61 19.41
C LEU A 498 18.14 -0.84 18.96
N LEU A 499 19.04 -1.10 18.01
CA LEU A 499 19.39 -2.46 17.59
C LEU A 499 19.93 -3.29 18.76
N GLU A 500 20.88 -2.76 19.52
CA GLU A 500 21.43 -3.43 20.71
C GLU A 500 20.32 -3.79 21.72
N PHE A 501 19.47 -2.81 22.02
CA PHE A 501 18.33 -3.00 22.92
C PHE A 501 17.35 -4.06 22.43
N LEU A 502 17.06 -4.11 21.13
CA LEU A 502 16.14 -5.07 20.54
C LEU A 502 16.70 -6.48 20.54
N LEU A 503 18.02 -6.64 20.32
CA LEU A 503 18.70 -7.93 20.40
C LEU A 503 18.64 -8.52 21.82
N TYR A 504 18.77 -7.69 22.86
CA TYR A 504 18.59 -8.14 24.24
C TYR A 504 17.17 -8.59 24.58
N ARG A 505 16.16 -8.12 23.84
CA ARG A 505 14.75 -8.44 24.08
C ARG A 505 14.26 -9.71 23.39
N GLN A 506 15.08 -10.31 22.51
CA GLN A 506 14.69 -11.49 21.74
C GLN A 506 14.56 -12.75 22.64
N PRO A 507 13.58 -13.65 22.38
CA PRO A 507 13.42 -14.87 23.15
C PRO A 507 14.60 -15.85 22.95
N ALA A 508 15.43 -16.05 23.98
CA ALA A 508 16.56 -16.99 23.92
C ALA A 508 16.18 -18.49 23.99
N GLN A 509 14.88 -18.82 23.97
CA GLN A 509 14.37 -20.20 24.17
C GLN A 509 14.60 -21.12 22.95
N HIS A 510 14.85 -20.56 21.77
CA HIS A 510 15.01 -21.32 20.52
C HIS A 510 16.45 -21.18 19.99
N ASN A 511 17.19 -22.30 19.91
CA ASN A 511 18.58 -22.33 19.42
C ASN A 511 18.77 -21.66 18.06
N GLN A 512 17.80 -21.81 17.14
CA GLN A 512 17.87 -21.19 15.82
C GLN A 512 17.78 -19.65 15.88
N LEU A 513 16.98 -19.09 16.79
CA LEU A 513 16.85 -17.65 16.97
C LEU A 513 18.12 -17.06 17.58
N LEU A 514 18.73 -17.78 18.53
CA LEU A 514 20.03 -17.42 19.12
C LEU A 514 21.12 -17.32 18.05
N LEU A 515 21.25 -18.33 17.18
CA LEU A 515 22.24 -18.30 16.09
C LEU A 515 22.04 -17.10 15.16
N LYS A 516 20.79 -16.78 14.82
CA LYS A 516 20.47 -15.58 14.02
C LYS A 516 20.87 -14.28 14.74
N ASN A 517 20.61 -14.16 16.04
CA ASN A 517 21.03 -12.99 16.82
C ASN A 517 22.56 -12.84 16.80
N LEU A 518 23.29 -13.94 16.98
CA LEU A 518 24.76 -13.91 16.96
C LEU A 518 25.29 -13.52 15.58
N GLU A 519 24.65 -13.98 14.51
CA GLU A 519 25.03 -13.60 13.15
C GLU A 519 24.75 -12.11 12.88
N ILE A 520 23.63 -11.57 13.35
CA ILE A 520 23.36 -10.12 13.29
C ILE A 520 24.41 -9.35 14.09
N CYS A 521 24.73 -9.79 15.32
CA CYS A 521 25.81 -9.15 16.10
C CYS A 521 27.13 -9.17 15.34
N ARG A 522 27.47 -10.27 14.66
CA ARG A 522 28.70 -10.40 13.86
C ARG A 522 28.69 -9.46 12.65
N LEU A 523 27.57 -9.36 11.94
CA LEU A 523 27.42 -8.50 10.76
C LEU A 523 27.53 -7.01 11.08
N TYR A 524 27.13 -6.61 12.30
CA TYR A 524 27.12 -5.22 12.75
C TYR A 524 28.15 -4.90 13.84
N GLU A 525 29.15 -5.78 14.03
CA GLU A 525 30.28 -5.59 14.96
C GLU A 525 29.87 -5.35 16.42
N LEU A 526 28.80 -6.02 16.88
CA LEU A 526 28.24 -5.93 18.24
C LEU A 526 28.76 -7.05 19.16
N ASP A 527 30.09 -7.15 19.31
CA ASP A 527 30.74 -8.22 20.07
C ASP A 527 30.34 -8.23 21.55
N HIS A 528 30.14 -7.06 22.16
CA HIS A 528 29.71 -6.94 23.56
C HIS A 528 28.28 -7.48 23.76
N VAL A 529 27.40 -7.22 22.81
CA VAL A 529 26.01 -7.73 22.83
C VAL A 529 26.02 -9.24 22.70
N SER A 530 26.76 -9.77 21.73
CA SER A 530 26.96 -11.21 21.52
C SER A 530 27.42 -11.93 22.80
N SER A 531 28.47 -11.41 23.44
CA SER A 531 29.00 -11.95 24.71
C SER A 531 27.95 -11.96 25.82
N ASN A 532 27.18 -10.88 25.96
CA ASN A 532 26.17 -10.76 26.99
C ASN A 532 24.97 -11.68 26.75
N ILE A 533 24.50 -11.82 25.50
CA ILE A 533 23.44 -12.76 25.14
C ILE A 533 23.86 -14.19 25.48
N MET A 534 25.09 -14.59 25.12
CA MET A 534 25.61 -15.92 25.44
C MET A 534 25.66 -16.19 26.95
N LYS A 535 26.09 -15.21 27.75
CA LYS A 535 26.08 -15.33 29.22
C LYS A 535 24.66 -15.57 29.76
N VAL A 536 23.68 -14.80 29.29
CA VAL A 536 22.28 -14.94 29.73
C VAL A 536 21.71 -16.31 29.32
N TYR A 537 22.03 -16.76 28.10
CA TYR A 537 21.60 -18.06 27.61
C TYR A 537 22.18 -19.21 28.46
N GLU A 538 23.47 -19.18 28.76
CA GLU A 538 24.11 -20.20 29.62
C GLU A 538 23.50 -20.24 31.03
N ILE A 539 23.16 -19.09 31.61
CA ILE A 539 22.46 -19.02 32.91
C ILE A 539 21.07 -19.65 32.81
N LEU A 540 20.28 -19.29 31.79
CA LEU A 540 18.93 -19.84 31.60
C LEU A 540 18.96 -21.36 31.38
N LYS A 541 19.92 -21.85 30.61
CA LYS A 541 20.12 -23.28 30.38
C LYS A 541 20.40 -24.03 31.68
N ARG A 542 21.31 -23.52 32.52
CA ARG A 542 21.60 -24.10 33.84
C ARG A 542 20.38 -24.11 34.78
N ILE A 543 19.58 -23.04 34.77
CA ILE A 543 18.35 -22.97 35.57
C ILE A 543 17.33 -24.01 35.10
N LEU A 544 17.15 -24.16 33.78
CA LEU A 544 16.26 -25.17 33.20
C LEU A 544 16.73 -26.59 33.53
N ASP A 545 18.03 -26.87 33.41
CA ASP A 545 18.62 -28.16 33.77
C ASP A 545 18.40 -28.49 35.26
N PHE A 546 18.56 -27.50 36.14
CA PHE A 546 18.30 -27.65 37.59
C PHE A 546 16.82 -27.91 37.90
N ILE A 547 15.90 -27.18 37.27
CA ILE A 547 14.45 -27.39 37.43
C ILE A 547 14.05 -28.78 36.92
N TYR A 548 14.63 -29.22 35.80
CA TYR A 548 14.38 -30.55 35.25
C TYR A 548 14.85 -31.66 36.21
N GLN A 549 16.04 -31.52 36.81
CA GLN A 549 16.54 -32.45 37.82
C GLN A 549 15.66 -32.50 39.09
N MET A 550 15.08 -31.37 39.50
CA MET A 550 14.19 -31.30 40.68
C MET A 550 12.80 -31.90 40.42
N ASN A 551 12.33 -31.91 39.16
CA ASN A 551 11.02 -32.42 38.78
C ASN A 551 11.04 -33.87 38.26
N THR A 552 12.21 -34.49 38.09
CA THR A 552 12.31 -35.93 37.86
C THR A 552 12.24 -36.70 39.18
N PRO A 553 11.23 -37.56 39.43
CA PRO A 553 11.18 -38.37 40.64
C PRO A 553 12.36 -39.35 40.61
N SER A 554 13.25 -39.22 41.59
CA SER A 554 14.35 -40.14 41.82
C SER A 554 13.79 -41.52 42.21
N LEU A 555 13.84 -42.46 41.26
CA LEU A 555 13.88 -43.89 41.57
C LEU A 555 15.26 -44.20 42.18
N VAL A 556 15.42 -43.95 43.48
CA VAL A 556 16.47 -44.57 44.29
C VAL A 556 15.81 -45.18 45.52
N SER A 557 15.60 -46.49 45.43
CA SER A 557 15.22 -47.34 46.56
C SER A 557 16.36 -47.43 47.57
N LEU A 558 16.05 -47.15 48.83
CA LEU A 558 16.88 -47.40 50.00
C LEU A 558 17.14 -48.90 50.22
N SER A 559 18.41 -49.27 50.36
CA SER A 559 18.91 -50.29 51.30
C SER A 559 20.43 -50.16 51.35
N SER A 560 21.18 -50.26 52.45
CA SER A 560 20.91 -50.30 53.89
C SER A 560 22.29 -50.22 54.58
N ALA A 561 22.33 -49.61 55.77
CA ALA A 561 23.23 -49.91 56.89
C ALA A 561 24.74 -49.59 56.84
N ASN A 562 25.12 -48.78 57.84
CA ASN A 562 26.29 -48.86 58.72
C ASN A 562 27.70 -48.63 58.15
N SER A 563 28.27 -47.45 58.44
CA SER A 563 29.38 -47.29 59.43
C SER A 563 29.98 -45.87 59.38
N LEU A 564 29.90 -45.14 60.51
CA LEU A 564 30.85 -44.09 60.90
C LEU A 564 32.10 -44.75 61.54
N PRO A 565 33.21 -44.05 61.86
CA PRO A 565 33.60 -42.64 61.66
C PRO A 565 35.01 -42.49 61.00
N VAL A 566 35.58 -41.30 60.75
CA VAL A 566 36.63 -40.64 61.57
C VAL A 566 37.08 -39.33 60.88
N ALA A 567 37.49 -38.37 61.70
CA ALA A 567 37.78 -36.95 61.45
C ALA A 567 39.20 -36.62 60.93
N PHE A 568 39.47 -35.30 60.83
CA PHE A 568 40.76 -34.57 60.60
C PHE A 568 41.20 -34.40 59.14
N VAL A 569 41.78 -33.29 58.64
CA VAL A 569 42.01 -31.90 59.07
C VAL A 569 42.45 -31.10 57.81
N ASP A 570 42.47 -29.78 57.93
CA ASP A 570 42.96 -28.71 57.06
C ASP A 570 44.10 -28.96 56.04
N SER A 571 44.10 -28.06 55.04
CA SER A 571 45.20 -27.20 54.59
C SER A 571 45.67 -27.37 53.13
N GLU A 572 45.53 -26.26 52.40
CA GLU A 572 46.40 -25.66 51.37
C GLU A 572 47.35 -26.57 50.57
N THR A 573 47.18 -26.57 49.25
CA THR A 573 48.11 -25.92 48.30
C THR A 573 47.43 -25.69 46.96
#